data_AF-A0A1S3R2C5-F1
#
_entry.id   AF-A0A1S3R2C5-F1
#
_cell.length_a   1.000
_cell.length_b   1.000
_cell.length_c   1.000
_cell.angle_alpha   90.00
_cell.angle_beta   90.00
_cell.angle_gamma   90.00
#
_symmetry.space_group_name_H-M   'P 1'
#
loop_
_entity.id
_entity.type
_entity.pdbx_description
1 polymer ?
#
loop_
_entity_poly.entity_id
_entity_poly.type
_entity_poly.pdbx_seq_one_letter_code
_entity_poly.pdbx_strand_id
1 'polypeptide(L)'
;MSRRICPRVNFYWIFSVLFLVKVVDVGAYSCHEVKTAFQVRQIGPLKWVPETPGTDVELLVCKHQGPSCCTRKMEESYQVAVRRETLQNVRSYSFELKYLISGHATAFQDTFQYLLSFSQGHLSSLLEDTYSPLSREALPHVNALFSSLSLYIRGHNLSLEAAITRFYDNLFPLVYVRLVNPGMGAAGKRGECLRATRQDINPFGHHPDTLAQELRHALGAGRALTLALAEGTEVMNATEHVSLTKECLRGLTKMQYCSHCRGLTLIKPCMGYCLNVMRGCLASVAELDGPWRRYVAALEELTHTVAGQHSLELALLGVRGHVNEAILHAQLHGPTLTATVNKVCGLSGKEPTTSVHTDPTPEVMTPTVTSSTAPPSVVPSIPPQEQLMGNLAHLRSSFALKHSRNDKPRILKKISREFLSYVQRYKLFFAVLPEMLCEGETVVEDFTCWSGDGVVESYKGKVVGNGLQAQKQNPEVKVRSPNPELAEVKDRLERFNQSLMVDQGGPTMISL
;
A
#
# COMPACT_ATOMS: atom_id res chain seq x y z
N MET A 1 105.41 8.47 -31.76
CA MET A 1 104.05 8.82 -31.26
C MET A 1 103.19 9.15 -32.47
N SER A 2 102.00 8.62 -32.73
CA SER A 2 101.24 7.45 -32.28
C SER A 2 100.32 7.09 -33.46
N ARG A 3 100.17 5.79 -33.76
CA ARG A 3 99.41 5.29 -34.92
C ARG A 3 97.90 5.40 -34.65
N ARG A 4 97.13 5.75 -35.68
CA ARG A 4 95.66 5.58 -35.72
C ARG A 4 95.30 4.10 -35.56
N ILE A 5 94.37 3.79 -34.66
CA ILE A 5 93.69 2.50 -34.56
C ILE A 5 92.19 2.80 -34.54
N CYS A 6 91.47 2.45 -35.60
CA CYS A 6 90.01 2.33 -35.59
C CYS A 6 89.64 0.97 -34.99
N PRO A 7 88.79 0.89 -33.95
CA PRO A 7 88.18 -0.38 -33.59
C PRO A 7 86.92 -0.61 -34.43
N ARG A 8 86.83 -1.81 -35.01
CA ARG A 8 85.67 -2.36 -35.71
C ARG A 8 84.45 -2.35 -34.77
N VAL A 9 83.39 -1.65 -35.18
CA VAL A 9 82.07 -1.74 -34.56
C VAL A 9 81.51 -3.15 -34.81
N ASN A 10 81.29 -3.89 -33.74
CA ASN A 10 80.86 -5.29 -33.77
C ASN A 10 79.37 -5.36 -34.12
N PHE A 11 79.06 -5.63 -35.40
CA PHE A 11 77.71 -5.67 -35.96
C PHE A 11 76.75 -6.64 -35.24
N TYR A 12 77.30 -7.64 -34.53
CA TYR A 12 76.54 -8.60 -33.73
C TYR A 12 75.87 -8.00 -32.49
N TRP A 13 76.42 -6.91 -31.92
CA TRP A 13 75.80 -6.23 -30.77
C TRP A 13 74.56 -5.43 -31.17
N ILE A 14 74.55 -4.86 -32.38
CA ILE A 14 73.40 -4.10 -32.89
C ILE A 14 72.23 -5.04 -33.21
N PHE A 15 72.52 -6.23 -33.76
CA PHE A 15 71.49 -7.24 -33.99
C PHE A 15 70.94 -7.84 -32.69
N SER A 16 71.76 -8.08 -31.66
CA SER A 16 71.27 -8.55 -30.36
C SER A 16 70.41 -7.51 -29.63
N VAL A 17 70.72 -6.21 -29.76
CA VAL A 17 69.87 -5.14 -29.19
C VAL A 17 68.59 -4.97 -30.02
N LEU A 18 68.62 -5.12 -31.34
CA LEU A 18 67.40 -5.13 -32.17
C LEU A 18 66.52 -6.38 -31.95
N PHE A 19 67.10 -7.52 -31.58
CA PHE A 19 66.34 -8.72 -31.23
C PHE A 19 65.75 -8.64 -29.81
N LEU A 20 66.42 -7.95 -28.87
CA LEU A 20 65.90 -7.70 -27.51
C LEU A 20 64.85 -6.58 -27.46
N VAL A 21 64.84 -5.66 -28.42
CA VAL A 21 63.80 -4.60 -28.53
C VAL A 21 62.56 -5.07 -29.31
N LYS A 22 62.60 -6.27 -29.92
CA LYS A 22 61.46 -6.87 -30.64
C LYS A 22 60.63 -7.88 -29.82
N VAL A 23 60.88 -8.01 -28.52
CA VAL A 23 60.06 -8.84 -27.60
C VAL A 23 59.82 -8.14 -26.26
N VAL A 24 59.27 -6.93 -26.31
CA VAL A 24 58.45 -6.38 -25.21
C VAL A 24 57.24 -5.68 -25.83
N ASP A 25 56.45 -6.45 -26.57
CA ASP A 25 55.05 -6.11 -26.85
C ASP A 25 54.19 -7.34 -26.53
N VAL A 26 54.38 -7.86 -25.32
CA VAL A 26 53.51 -8.88 -24.72
C VAL A 26 52.85 -8.23 -23.51
N GLY A 27 52.06 -7.19 -23.76
CA GLY A 27 50.86 -6.98 -22.96
C GLY A 27 49.96 -8.19 -23.25
N ALA A 28 50.17 -9.29 -22.55
CA ALA A 28 49.32 -10.46 -22.67
C ALA A 28 47.91 -10.03 -22.27
N TYR A 29 47.08 -9.71 -23.27
CA TYR A 29 45.67 -9.42 -23.06
C TYR A 29 45.08 -10.64 -22.36
N SER A 30 44.85 -10.52 -21.06
CA SER A 30 44.37 -11.61 -20.21
C SER A 30 43.01 -11.23 -19.67
N CYS A 31 42.11 -12.20 -19.61
CA CYS A 31 40.78 -12.03 -19.04
C CYS A 31 40.74 -12.33 -17.54
N HIS A 32 41.91 -12.33 -16.86
CA HIS A 32 42.02 -12.65 -15.45
C HIS A 32 41.15 -11.74 -14.57
N GLU A 33 41.16 -10.42 -14.76
CA GLU A 33 40.31 -9.50 -13.98
C GLU A 33 38.82 -9.78 -14.20
N VAL A 34 38.42 -10.10 -15.43
CA VAL A 34 37.05 -10.48 -15.77
C VAL A 34 36.68 -11.78 -15.06
N LYS A 35 37.59 -12.76 -15.02
CA LYS A 35 37.41 -14.02 -14.31
C LYS A 35 37.25 -13.81 -12.81
N THR A 36 38.06 -12.94 -12.21
CA THR A 36 37.92 -12.54 -10.80
C THR A 36 36.56 -11.87 -10.54
N ALA A 37 36.16 -10.89 -11.35
CA ALA A 37 34.88 -10.21 -11.20
C ALA A 37 33.69 -11.17 -11.38
N PHE A 38 33.78 -12.11 -12.33
CA PHE A 38 32.78 -13.15 -12.58
C PHE A 38 32.65 -14.13 -11.40
N GLN A 39 33.77 -14.46 -10.74
CA GLN A 39 33.81 -15.28 -9.54
C GLN A 39 33.22 -14.56 -8.32
N VAL A 40 33.68 -13.34 -8.03
CA VAL A 40 33.28 -12.57 -6.85
C VAL A 40 31.77 -12.31 -6.84
N ARG A 41 31.19 -12.01 -8.01
CA ARG A 41 29.75 -11.80 -8.17
C ARG A 41 28.94 -13.10 -8.32
N GLN A 42 29.59 -14.26 -8.27
CA GLN A 42 28.96 -15.58 -8.39
C GLN A 42 28.04 -15.69 -9.62
N ILE A 43 28.54 -15.28 -10.78
CA ILE A 43 27.74 -15.17 -12.01
C ILE A 43 27.55 -16.53 -12.67
N GLY A 44 28.57 -17.38 -12.63
CA GLY A 44 28.50 -18.73 -13.18
C GLY A 44 29.81 -19.51 -13.06
N PRO A 45 29.90 -20.68 -13.70
CA PRO A 45 31.11 -21.49 -13.75
C PRO A 45 32.30 -20.76 -14.39
N LEU A 46 33.44 -20.74 -13.69
CA LEU A 46 34.65 -20.04 -14.16
C LEU A 46 35.22 -20.57 -15.47
N LYS A 47 34.94 -21.84 -15.80
CA LYS A 47 35.33 -22.45 -17.09
C LYS A 47 34.70 -21.79 -18.31
N TRP A 48 33.69 -20.94 -18.14
CA TRP A 48 33.09 -20.18 -19.23
C TRP A 48 33.87 -18.91 -19.55
N VAL A 49 34.74 -18.47 -18.65
CA VAL A 49 35.63 -17.32 -18.85
C VAL A 49 36.85 -17.76 -19.63
N PRO A 50 37.12 -17.19 -20.82
CA PRO A 50 38.32 -17.51 -21.57
C PRO A 50 39.55 -16.98 -20.83
N GLU A 51 40.72 -17.57 -21.04
CA GLU A 51 41.97 -17.08 -20.44
C GLU A 51 42.49 -15.83 -21.15
N THR A 52 42.31 -15.76 -22.47
CA THR A 52 42.67 -14.64 -23.34
C THR A 52 41.46 -14.15 -24.15
N PRO A 53 41.40 -12.86 -24.51
CA PRO A 53 40.32 -12.33 -25.32
C PRO A 53 40.25 -12.97 -26.72
N GLY A 54 39.02 -13.20 -27.21
CA GLY A 54 38.76 -13.66 -28.58
C GLY A 54 38.19 -12.55 -29.47
N THR A 55 38.47 -12.58 -30.77
CA THR A 55 37.98 -11.59 -31.75
C THR A 55 36.70 -12.01 -32.47
N ASP A 56 36.45 -13.32 -32.60
CA ASP A 56 35.30 -13.89 -33.34
C ASP A 56 34.25 -14.48 -32.39
N VAL A 57 33.75 -13.66 -31.45
CA VAL A 57 32.73 -14.10 -30.48
C VAL A 57 31.34 -13.65 -30.92
N GLU A 58 30.41 -14.60 -31.07
CA GLU A 58 29.01 -14.36 -31.38
C GLU A 58 28.21 -13.84 -30.16
N LEU A 59 28.46 -12.60 -29.75
CA LEU A 59 27.69 -11.91 -28.71
C LEU A 59 26.44 -11.24 -29.30
N LEU A 60 25.30 -11.29 -28.58
CA LEU A 60 24.04 -10.67 -29.03
C LEU A 60 23.81 -9.28 -28.41
N VAL A 61 24.23 -9.08 -27.17
CA VAL A 61 23.99 -7.85 -26.40
C VAL A 61 25.27 -7.01 -26.32
N CYS A 62 26.38 -7.62 -25.92
CA CYS A 62 27.67 -6.96 -25.68
C CYS A 62 28.57 -6.87 -26.91
N LYS A 63 27.98 -6.93 -28.11
CA LYS A 63 28.72 -6.88 -29.38
C LYS A 63 29.48 -5.56 -29.49
N HIS A 64 30.78 -5.64 -29.76
CA HIS A 64 31.63 -4.48 -29.95
C HIS A 64 32.77 -4.77 -30.93
N GLN A 65 33.45 -3.72 -31.39
CA GLN A 65 34.67 -3.85 -32.19
C GLN A 65 35.85 -4.14 -31.28
N GLY A 66 36.64 -5.16 -31.62
CA GLY A 66 37.85 -5.55 -30.89
C GLY A 66 37.72 -6.87 -30.13
N PRO A 67 38.79 -7.26 -29.42
CA PRO A 67 38.82 -8.52 -28.68
C PRO A 67 37.92 -8.48 -27.43
N SER A 68 37.26 -9.60 -27.13
CA SER A 68 36.34 -9.74 -25.99
C SER A 68 36.75 -10.84 -25.02
N CYS A 69 36.58 -10.56 -23.73
CA CYS A 69 36.69 -11.53 -22.63
C CYS A 69 35.40 -12.29 -22.31
N CYS A 70 34.36 -12.15 -23.13
CA CYS A 70 33.09 -12.83 -22.93
C CYS A 70 32.91 -13.95 -23.95
N THR A 71 32.19 -15.00 -23.54
CA THR A 71 31.60 -15.99 -24.44
C THR A 71 30.08 -15.84 -24.46
N ARG A 72 29.41 -16.49 -25.42
CA ARG A 72 27.95 -16.56 -25.46
C ARG A 72 27.33 -17.06 -24.15
N LYS A 73 27.94 -18.09 -23.53
CA LYS A 73 27.51 -18.64 -22.23
C LYS A 73 27.70 -17.65 -21.08
N MET A 74 28.78 -16.86 -21.10
CA MET A 74 28.94 -15.78 -20.12
C MET A 74 27.87 -14.71 -20.29
N GLU A 75 27.56 -14.30 -21.52
CA GLU A 75 26.52 -13.31 -21.79
C GLU A 75 25.13 -13.77 -21.31
N GLU A 76 24.80 -15.05 -21.51
CA GLU A 76 23.58 -15.66 -20.97
C GLU A 76 23.59 -15.69 -19.43
N SER A 77 24.74 -15.95 -18.81
CA SER A 77 24.91 -15.91 -17.35
C SER A 77 24.74 -14.50 -16.79
N TYR A 78 25.28 -13.50 -17.48
CA TYR A 78 25.11 -12.09 -17.14
C TYR A 78 23.63 -11.65 -17.22
N GLN A 79 22.86 -12.16 -18.18
CA GLN A 79 21.42 -11.89 -18.24
C GLN A 79 20.67 -12.49 -17.04
N VAL A 80 21.03 -13.71 -16.62
CA VAL A 80 20.44 -14.33 -15.41
C VAL A 80 20.84 -13.56 -14.16
N ALA A 81 22.13 -13.20 -14.03
CA ALA A 81 22.64 -12.46 -12.89
C ALA A 81 22.01 -11.07 -12.78
N VAL A 82 21.93 -10.30 -13.87
CA VAL A 82 21.35 -8.95 -13.84
C VAL A 82 19.87 -9.00 -13.46
N ARG A 83 19.14 -10.00 -13.99
CA ARG A 83 17.73 -10.19 -13.63
C ARG A 83 17.58 -10.42 -12.12
N ARG A 84 18.39 -11.31 -11.55
CA ARG A 84 18.36 -11.62 -10.12
C ARG A 84 18.72 -10.40 -9.28
N GLU A 85 19.82 -9.72 -9.61
CA GLU A 85 20.31 -8.53 -8.88
C GLU A 85 19.30 -7.39 -8.93
N THR A 86 18.76 -7.05 -10.11
CA THR A 86 17.76 -5.98 -10.24
C THR A 86 16.49 -6.27 -9.45
N LEU A 87 15.96 -7.50 -9.55
CA LEU A 87 14.76 -7.87 -8.78
C LEU A 87 15.03 -7.88 -7.27
N GLN A 88 16.20 -8.32 -6.84
CA GLN A 88 16.60 -8.29 -5.43
C GLN A 88 16.73 -6.84 -4.92
N ASN A 89 17.28 -5.93 -5.71
CA ASN A 89 17.40 -4.53 -5.33
C ASN A 89 16.03 -3.86 -5.22
N VAL A 90 15.12 -4.10 -6.17
CA VAL A 90 13.73 -3.62 -6.10
C VAL A 90 13.06 -4.12 -4.82
N ARG A 91 13.22 -5.41 -4.51
CA ARG A 91 12.71 -6.01 -3.26
C ARG A 91 13.27 -5.32 -2.03
N SER A 92 14.60 -5.14 -1.99
CA SER A 92 15.30 -4.47 -0.89
C SER A 92 14.74 -3.06 -0.63
N TYR A 93 14.60 -2.24 -1.67
CA TYR A 93 14.06 -0.88 -1.54
C TYR A 93 12.56 -0.87 -1.17
N SER A 94 11.79 -1.87 -1.60
CA SER A 94 10.37 -1.98 -1.27
C SER A 94 10.10 -2.55 0.13
N PHE A 95 11.10 -3.19 0.75
CA PHE A 95 10.93 -3.99 1.95
C PHE A 95 10.39 -3.19 3.13
N GLU A 96 10.98 -2.03 3.41
CA GLU A 96 10.57 -1.17 4.52
C GLU A 96 9.15 -0.66 4.36
N LEU A 97 8.76 -0.23 3.15
CA LEU A 97 7.41 0.20 2.85
C LEU A 97 6.39 -0.94 3.02
N LYS A 98 6.69 -2.11 2.47
CA LYS A 98 5.83 -3.30 2.59
C LYS A 98 5.62 -3.67 4.07
N TYR A 99 6.71 -3.67 4.83
CA TYR A 99 6.67 -3.98 6.24
C TYR A 99 5.91 -2.94 7.06
N LEU A 100 6.10 -1.65 6.73
CA LEU A 100 5.37 -0.56 7.37
C LEU A 100 3.85 -0.75 7.19
N ILE A 101 3.39 -0.97 5.96
CA ILE A 101 1.95 -1.13 5.68
C ILE A 101 1.41 -2.40 6.34
N SER A 102 2.03 -3.55 6.08
CA SER A 102 1.55 -4.83 6.63
C SER A 102 1.62 -4.90 8.16
N GLY A 103 2.71 -4.43 8.75
CA GLY A 103 2.90 -4.41 10.20
C GLY A 103 1.90 -3.50 10.91
N HIS A 104 1.59 -2.33 10.33
CA HIS A 104 0.57 -1.45 10.88
C HIS A 104 -0.86 -1.95 10.61
N ALA A 105 -1.12 -2.64 9.48
CA ALA A 105 -2.39 -3.33 9.25
C ALA A 105 -2.74 -4.28 10.40
N THR A 106 -1.79 -5.14 10.77
CA THR A 106 -1.94 -6.05 11.92
C THR A 106 -2.11 -5.28 13.22
N ALA A 107 -1.27 -4.26 13.48
CA ALA A 107 -1.34 -3.51 14.73
C ALA A 107 -2.67 -2.76 14.93
N PHE A 108 -3.21 -2.15 13.86
CA PHE A 108 -4.53 -1.52 13.90
C PHE A 108 -5.62 -2.55 14.15
N GLN A 109 -5.58 -3.68 13.44
CA GLN A 109 -6.58 -4.73 13.59
C GLN A 109 -6.59 -5.35 14.98
N ASP A 110 -5.42 -5.62 15.56
CA ASP A 110 -5.30 -6.12 16.94
C ASP A 110 -5.87 -5.11 17.94
N THR A 111 -5.59 -3.82 17.73
CA THR A 111 -6.09 -2.75 18.59
C THR A 111 -7.61 -2.60 18.49
N PHE A 112 -8.17 -2.67 17.28
CA PHE A 112 -9.62 -2.65 17.08
C PHE A 112 -10.29 -3.84 17.74
N GLN A 113 -9.72 -5.04 17.61
CA GLN A 113 -10.27 -6.23 18.24
C GLN A 113 -10.19 -6.15 19.76
N TYR A 114 -9.09 -5.62 20.32
CA TYR A 114 -8.96 -5.37 21.75
C TYR A 114 -10.04 -4.40 22.25
N LEU A 115 -10.24 -3.25 21.58
CA LEU A 115 -11.24 -2.24 21.96
C LEU A 115 -12.66 -2.81 21.91
N LEU A 116 -12.99 -3.62 20.90
CA LEU A 116 -14.27 -4.30 20.80
C LEU A 116 -14.49 -5.28 21.96
N SER A 117 -13.51 -6.14 22.25
CA SER A 117 -13.59 -7.09 23.36
C SER A 117 -13.69 -6.37 24.72
N PHE A 118 -12.96 -5.27 24.89
CA PHE A 118 -12.97 -4.46 26.10
C PHE A 118 -14.34 -3.79 26.31
N SER A 119 -14.88 -3.15 25.27
CA SER A 119 -16.21 -2.53 25.31
C SER A 119 -17.32 -3.56 25.54
N GLN A 120 -17.21 -4.74 24.93
CA GLN A 120 -18.12 -5.86 25.17
C GLN A 120 -18.12 -6.28 26.65
N GLY A 121 -16.94 -6.46 27.24
CA GLY A 121 -16.80 -6.79 28.66
C GLY A 121 -17.40 -5.72 29.57
N HIS A 122 -17.21 -4.44 29.24
CA HIS A 122 -17.79 -3.33 29.98
C HIS A 122 -19.33 -3.28 29.92
N LEU A 123 -19.92 -3.59 28.77
CA LEU A 123 -21.37 -3.69 28.65
C LEU A 123 -21.91 -4.93 29.40
N SER A 124 -21.22 -6.06 29.31
CA SER A 124 -21.59 -7.27 30.05
C SER A 124 -21.58 -7.05 31.56
N SER A 125 -20.53 -6.43 32.12
CA SER A 125 -20.47 -6.09 33.55
C SER A 125 -21.59 -5.14 33.97
N LEU A 126 -21.95 -4.13 33.16
CA LEU A 126 -23.12 -3.29 33.46
C LEU A 126 -24.39 -4.13 33.62
N LEU A 127 -24.61 -5.09 32.71
CA LEU A 127 -25.79 -5.95 32.74
C LEU A 127 -25.78 -6.93 33.93
N GLU A 128 -24.61 -7.46 34.29
CA GLU A 128 -24.46 -8.39 35.41
C GLU A 128 -24.60 -7.67 36.77
N ASP A 129 -23.97 -6.50 36.91
CA ASP A 129 -23.85 -5.79 38.19
C ASP A 129 -25.06 -4.90 38.49
N THR A 130 -25.51 -4.10 37.51
CA THR A 130 -26.59 -3.10 37.71
C THR A 130 -27.96 -3.66 37.32
N TYR A 131 -28.00 -4.48 36.27
CA TYR A 131 -29.22 -4.98 35.65
C TYR A 131 -29.34 -6.50 35.76
N SER A 132 -28.85 -7.08 36.86
CA SER A 132 -28.74 -8.53 37.07
C SER A 132 -29.98 -9.35 36.65
N PRO A 133 -31.24 -8.89 36.88
CA PRO A 133 -32.44 -9.64 36.46
C PRO A 133 -32.60 -9.89 34.95
N LEU A 134 -31.96 -9.09 34.08
CA LEU A 134 -31.99 -9.27 32.62
C LEU A 134 -30.69 -9.87 32.06
N SER A 135 -29.60 -9.91 32.84
CA SER A 135 -28.27 -10.32 32.40
C SER A 135 -28.25 -11.61 31.58
N ARG A 136 -28.76 -12.73 32.13
CA ARG A 136 -28.73 -14.05 31.50
C ARG A 136 -29.35 -14.07 30.09
N GLU A 137 -30.44 -13.34 29.89
CA GLU A 137 -31.16 -13.29 28.62
C GLU A 137 -30.57 -12.21 27.68
N ALA A 138 -29.97 -11.15 28.22
CA ALA A 138 -29.40 -10.04 27.45
C ALA A 138 -27.97 -10.31 26.93
N LEU A 139 -27.13 -11.05 27.68
CA LEU A 139 -25.72 -11.29 27.32
C LEU A 139 -25.51 -11.95 25.93
N PRO A 140 -26.32 -12.93 25.48
CA PRO A 140 -26.22 -13.44 24.12
C PRO A 140 -26.42 -12.37 23.04
N HIS A 141 -27.27 -11.37 23.30
CA HIS A 141 -27.50 -10.26 22.38
C HIS A 141 -26.34 -9.26 22.36
N VAL A 142 -25.68 -9.05 23.50
CA VAL A 142 -24.40 -8.30 23.57
C VAL A 142 -23.34 -8.99 22.71
N ASN A 143 -23.15 -10.30 22.89
CA ASN A 143 -22.17 -11.06 22.11
C ASN A 143 -22.43 -10.99 20.60
N ALA A 144 -23.71 -11.08 20.19
CA ALA A 144 -24.11 -10.98 18.79
C ALA A 144 -23.88 -9.57 18.20
N LEU A 145 -24.11 -8.51 18.99
CA LEU A 145 -23.82 -7.14 18.59
C LEU A 145 -22.32 -6.97 18.32
N PHE A 146 -21.46 -7.27 19.29
CA PHE A 146 -20.02 -7.09 19.15
C PHE A 146 -19.38 -7.99 18.09
N SER A 147 -19.92 -9.19 17.88
CA SER A 147 -19.54 -10.03 16.74
C SER A 147 -19.85 -9.36 15.40
N SER A 148 -21.02 -8.70 15.28
CA SER A 148 -21.40 -7.96 14.08
C SER A 148 -20.50 -6.73 13.87
N LEU A 149 -20.16 -6.00 14.94
CA LEU A 149 -19.22 -4.87 14.89
C LEU A 149 -17.81 -5.31 14.46
N SER A 150 -17.30 -6.43 14.99
CA SER A 150 -16.00 -7.02 14.61
C SER A 150 -15.96 -7.44 13.14
N LEU A 151 -17.06 -8.01 12.62
CA LEU A 151 -17.13 -8.35 11.19
C LEU A 151 -17.22 -7.11 10.31
N TYR A 152 -18.00 -6.11 10.72
CA TYR A 152 -18.12 -4.85 9.98
C TYR A 152 -16.76 -4.16 9.82
N ILE A 153 -15.99 -3.99 10.90
CA ILE A 153 -14.69 -3.31 10.84
C ILE A 153 -13.65 -4.07 10.01
N ARG A 154 -13.77 -5.40 9.93
CA ARG A 154 -12.94 -6.26 9.07
C ARG A 154 -13.31 -6.19 7.59
N GLY A 155 -14.30 -5.38 7.22
CA GLY A 155 -14.69 -5.16 5.82
C GLY A 155 -15.86 -5.99 5.34
N HIS A 156 -16.51 -6.80 6.20
CA HIS A 156 -17.68 -7.58 5.79
C HIS A 156 -18.89 -6.67 5.51
N ASN A 157 -19.68 -7.03 4.50
CA ASN A 157 -20.87 -6.28 4.10
C ASN A 157 -22.05 -6.51 5.07
N LEU A 158 -22.03 -5.80 6.21
CA LEU A 158 -23.06 -5.82 7.24
C LEU A 158 -23.60 -4.40 7.47
N SER A 159 -24.89 -4.29 7.77
CA SER A 159 -25.47 -3.01 8.24
C SER A 159 -25.30 -2.90 9.75
N LEU A 160 -24.65 -1.80 10.15
CA LEU A 160 -24.39 -1.45 11.54
C LEU A 160 -25.69 -1.07 12.24
N GLU A 161 -26.55 -0.34 11.54
CA GLU A 161 -27.88 0.09 11.95
C GLU A 161 -28.79 -1.12 12.22
N ALA A 162 -28.77 -2.12 11.32
CA ALA A 162 -29.55 -3.35 11.52
C ALA A 162 -29.07 -4.16 12.73
N ALA A 163 -27.75 -4.22 12.96
CA ALA A 163 -27.19 -4.92 14.12
C ALA A 163 -27.59 -4.25 15.45
N ILE A 164 -27.54 -2.92 15.51
CA ILE A 164 -27.93 -2.13 16.68
C ILE A 164 -29.45 -2.19 16.90
N THR A 165 -30.23 -2.06 15.82
CA THR A 165 -31.69 -2.22 15.84
C THR A 165 -32.08 -3.57 16.43
N ARG A 166 -31.48 -4.66 15.93
CA ARG A 166 -31.72 -6.02 16.44
C ARG A 166 -31.32 -6.18 17.90
N PHE A 167 -30.25 -5.51 18.36
CA PHE A 167 -29.88 -5.53 19.78
C PHE A 167 -30.98 -4.91 20.64
N TYR A 168 -31.46 -3.70 20.30
CA TYR A 168 -32.51 -3.03 21.06
C TYR A 168 -33.88 -3.71 20.94
N ASP A 169 -34.21 -4.32 19.79
CA ASP A 169 -35.43 -5.12 19.63
C ASP A 169 -35.46 -6.29 20.63
N ASN A 170 -34.33 -6.94 20.84
CA ASN A 170 -34.22 -8.05 21.79
C ASN A 170 -34.10 -7.60 23.25
N LEU A 171 -33.54 -6.41 23.50
CA LEU A 171 -33.41 -5.85 24.84
C LEU A 171 -34.77 -5.36 25.39
N PHE A 172 -35.64 -4.82 24.54
CA PHE A 172 -36.89 -4.19 24.97
C PHE A 172 -37.83 -5.11 25.77
N PRO A 173 -38.16 -6.35 25.30
CA PRO A 173 -39.00 -7.25 26.09
C PRO A 173 -38.44 -7.53 27.49
N LEU A 174 -37.12 -7.65 27.61
CA LEU A 174 -36.44 -7.92 28.88
C LEU A 174 -36.58 -6.73 29.84
N VAL A 175 -36.27 -5.52 29.35
CA VAL A 175 -36.40 -4.28 30.12
C VAL A 175 -37.84 -4.06 30.55
N TYR A 176 -38.80 -4.23 29.63
CA TYR A 176 -40.20 -4.03 29.93
C TYR A 176 -40.72 -5.00 30.99
N VAL A 177 -40.48 -6.31 30.82
CA VAL A 177 -41.00 -7.33 31.73
C VAL A 177 -40.29 -7.34 33.07
N ARG A 178 -38.99 -7.03 33.14
CA ARG A 178 -38.21 -7.16 34.39
C ARG A 178 -38.11 -5.85 35.18
N LEU A 179 -38.10 -4.71 34.50
CA LEU A 179 -37.81 -3.41 35.13
C LEU A 179 -39.01 -2.45 35.13
N VAL A 180 -39.81 -2.46 34.07
CA VAL A 180 -40.93 -1.51 33.92
C VAL A 180 -42.23 -2.08 34.49
N ASN A 181 -42.54 -3.34 34.18
CA ASN A 181 -43.79 -4.00 34.59
C ASN A 181 -43.55 -5.45 35.08
N PRO A 182 -42.89 -5.61 36.25
CA PRO A 182 -42.50 -6.92 36.83
C PRO A 182 -43.66 -7.85 37.21
N GLY A 183 -44.91 -7.38 37.18
CA GLY A 183 -46.10 -8.19 37.46
C GLY A 183 -46.67 -8.93 36.24
N MET A 184 -46.18 -8.64 35.03
CA MET A 184 -46.71 -9.21 33.80
C MET A 184 -45.84 -10.39 33.36
N GLY A 185 -46.28 -11.62 33.66
CA GLY A 185 -45.57 -12.85 33.26
C GLY A 185 -45.25 -12.87 31.76
N ALA A 186 -44.05 -13.34 31.41
CA ALA A 186 -43.54 -13.43 30.05
C ALA A 186 -44.32 -14.46 29.22
N ALA A 187 -45.56 -14.16 28.84
CA ALA A 187 -46.31 -14.97 27.89
C ALA A 187 -45.73 -14.73 26.48
N GLY A 188 -45.14 -15.76 25.87
CA GLY A 188 -44.33 -15.67 24.64
C GLY A 188 -44.91 -14.83 23.50
N LYS A 189 -46.23 -14.86 23.27
CA LYS A 189 -46.92 -14.01 22.25
C LYS A 189 -46.74 -12.51 22.49
N ARG A 190 -46.64 -12.06 23.74
CA ARG A 190 -46.44 -10.64 24.07
C ARG A 190 -44.99 -10.23 23.89
N GLY A 191 -44.03 -11.13 24.10
CA GLY A 191 -42.63 -10.88 23.80
C GLY A 191 -42.37 -10.61 22.32
N GLU A 192 -43.00 -11.38 21.43
CA GLU A 192 -42.91 -11.16 19.98
C GLU A 192 -43.51 -9.82 19.54
N CYS A 193 -44.68 -9.46 20.07
CA CYS A 193 -45.27 -8.14 19.82
C CYS A 193 -44.33 -7.03 20.26
N LEU A 194 -43.81 -7.10 21.51
CA LEU A 194 -42.88 -6.10 22.03
C LEU A 194 -41.67 -5.92 21.11
N ARG A 195 -41.07 -7.02 20.61
CA ARG A 195 -39.96 -6.91 19.64
C ARG A 195 -40.40 -6.23 18.35
N ALA A 196 -41.51 -6.67 17.77
CA ALA A 196 -42.01 -6.20 16.47
C ALA A 196 -42.40 -4.72 16.48
N THR A 197 -42.92 -4.21 17.61
CA THR A 197 -43.43 -2.84 17.73
C THR A 197 -42.47 -1.92 18.48
N ARG A 198 -41.22 -2.33 18.73
CA ARG A 198 -40.25 -1.53 19.50
C ARG A 198 -40.01 -0.16 18.89
N GLN A 199 -39.86 -0.10 17.56
CA GLN A 199 -39.62 1.16 16.84
C GLN A 199 -40.80 2.13 17.00
N ASP A 200 -42.04 1.64 16.88
CA ASP A 200 -43.25 2.46 17.01
C ASP A 200 -43.46 2.95 18.45
N ILE A 201 -43.15 2.11 19.44
CA ILE A 201 -43.31 2.43 20.86
C ILE A 201 -42.19 3.36 21.37
N ASN A 202 -41.02 3.31 20.75
CA ASN A 202 -39.81 4.06 21.11
C ASN A 202 -39.49 4.06 22.63
N PRO A 203 -39.34 2.88 23.26
CA PRO A 203 -39.14 2.78 24.71
C PRO A 203 -37.83 3.41 25.20
N PHE A 204 -36.84 3.48 24.32
CA PHE A 204 -35.47 3.90 24.63
C PHE A 204 -35.17 5.34 24.18
N GLY A 205 -36.17 6.08 23.68
CA GLY A 205 -35.97 7.44 23.19
C GLY A 205 -34.94 7.51 22.05
N HIS A 206 -34.14 8.58 22.02
CA HIS A 206 -33.16 8.85 20.96
C HIS A 206 -31.84 8.05 21.09
N HIS A 207 -31.66 7.30 22.19
CA HIS A 207 -30.39 6.63 22.49
C HIS A 207 -29.97 5.56 21.46
N PRO A 208 -30.86 4.69 20.94
CA PRO A 208 -30.50 3.75 19.88
C PRO A 208 -29.97 4.41 18.61
N ASP A 209 -30.62 5.49 18.16
CA ASP A 209 -30.26 6.19 16.93
C ASP A 209 -28.96 6.97 17.09
N THR A 210 -28.75 7.58 18.27
CA THR A 210 -27.51 8.28 18.61
C THR A 210 -26.33 7.31 18.62
N LEU A 211 -26.48 6.15 19.28
CA LEU A 211 -25.46 5.11 19.27
C LEU A 211 -25.17 4.60 17.85
N ALA A 212 -26.20 4.42 17.03
CA ALA A 212 -26.04 3.99 15.64
C ALA A 212 -25.25 5.00 14.81
N GLN A 213 -25.57 6.29 14.94
CA GLN A 213 -24.86 7.35 14.22
C GLN A 213 -23.39 7.45 14.65
N GLU A 214 -23.11 7.42 15.95
CA GLU A 214 -21.75 7.49 16.47
C GLU A 214 -20.90 6.29 16.03
N LEU A 215 -21.43 5.07 16.18
CA LEU A 215 -20.72 3.86 15.75
C LEU A 215 -20.54 3.79 14.24
N ARG A 216 -21.52 4.23 13.44
CA ARG A 216 -21.42 4.29 11.98
C ARG A 216 -20.27 5.18 11.54
N HIS A 217 -20.15 6.38 12.10
CA HIS A 217 -19.05 7.28 11.77
C HIS A 217 -17.70 6.71 12.21
N ALA A 218 -17.60 6.30 13.48
CA ALA A 218 -16.35 5.88 14.08
C ALA A 218 -15.82 4.55 13.52
N LEU A 219 -16.68 3.53 13.40
CA LEU A 219 -16.31 2.24 12.81
C LEU A 219 -16.19 2.31 11.29
N GLY A 220 -16.90 3.23 10.63
CA GLY A 220 -16.74 3.50 9.20
C GLY A 220 -15.32 3.93 8.86
N ALA A 221 -14.76 4.88 9.61
CA ALA A 221 -13.36 5.29 9.46
C ALA A 221 -12.37 4.13 9.75
N GLY A 222 -12.63 3.36 10.82
CA GLY A 222 -11.83 2.17 11.14
C GLY A 222 -11.84 1.12 10.02
N ARG A 223 -13.02 0.83 9.46
CA ARG A 223 -13.21 -0.08 8.34
C ARG A 223 -12.49 0.41 7.09
N ALA A 224 -12.65 1.68 6.74
CA ALA A 224 -12.00 2.27 5.59
C ALA A 224 -10.46 2.20 5.72
N LEU A 225 -9.92 2.45 6.92
CA LEU A 225 -8.49 2.30 7.19
C LEU A 225 -8.02 0.83 7.04
N THR A 226 -8.78 -0.14 7.56
CA THR A 226 -8.47 -1.57 7.40
C THR A 226 -8.44 -1.98 5.93
N LEU A 227 -9.45 -1.56 5.15
CA LEU A 227 -9.51 -1.83 3.71
C LEU A 227 -8.38 -1.16 2.94
N ALA A 228 -8.03 0.09 3.30
CA ALA A 228 -6.93 0.81 2.67
C ALA A 228 -5.59 0.11 2.91
N LEU A 229 -5.29 -0.28 4.14
CA LEU A 229 -4.05 -0.99 4.46
C LEU A 229 -3.94 -2.35 3.75
N ALA A 230 -5.07 -3.04 3.55
CA ALA A 230 -5.13 -4.25 2.75
C ALA A 230 -4.81 -3.97 1.26
N GLU A 231 -5.44 -2.96 0.66
CA GLU A 231 -5.16 -2.57 -0.73
C GLU A 231 -3.70 -2.15 -0.92
N GLY A 232 -3.12 -1.38 0.01
CA GLY A 232 -1.70 -1.03 -0.03
C GLY A 232 -0.80 -2.27 0.01
N THR A 233 -1.17 -3.28 0.79
CA THR A 233 -0.43 -4.56 0.85
C THR A 233 -0.48 -5.29 -0.49
N GLU A 234 -1.65 -5.34 -1.13
CA GLU A 234 -1.83 -5.96 -2.45
C GLU A 234 -1.06 -5.23 -3.56
N VAL A 235 -1.04 -3.89 -3.54
CA VAL A 235 -0.23 -3.09 -4.48
C VAL A 235 1.26 -3.41 -4.31
N MET A 236 1.76 -3.43 -3.07
CA MET A 236 3.17 -3.75 -2.82
C MET A 236 3.51 -5.19 -3.26
N ASN A 237 2.66 -6.16 -2.96
CA ASN A 237 2.83 -7.55 -3.38
C ASN A 237 2.88 -7.69 -4.90
N ALA A 238 2.01 -6.99 -5.64
CA ALA A 238 2.00 -7.04 -7.09
C ALA A 238 3.29 -6.45 -7.70
N THR A 239 3.81 -5.36 -7.13
CA THR A 239 5.02 -4.71 -7.64
C THR A 239 6.31 -5.51 -7.40
N GLU A 240 6.32 -6.41 -6.42
CA GLU A 240 7.45 -7.29 -6.11
C GLU A 240 7.63 -8.44 -7.13
N HIS A 241 6.57 -8.81 -7.84
CA HIS A 241 6.56 -9.95 -8.77
C HIS A 241 6.64 -9.55 -10.24
N VAL A 242 6.89 -8.27 -10.53
CA VAL A 242 6.92 -7.73 -11.89
C VAL A 242 8.01 -8.41 -12.72
N SER A 243 7.60 -8.99 -13.84
CA SER A 243 8.51 -9.59 -14.80
C SER A 243 9.22 -8.53 -15.65
N LEU A 244 10.54 -8.71 -15.82
CA LEU A 244 11.34 -7.85 -16.71
C LEU A 244 11.19 -8.29 -18.17
N THR A 245 10.96 -7.33 -19.06
CA THR A 245 10.85 -7.60 -20.51
C THR A 245 12.22 -7.96 -21.11
N LYS A 246 12.22 -8.58 -22.30
CA LYS A 246 13.46 -8.90 -23.02
C LYS A 246 14.31 -7.66 -23.33
N GLU A 247 13.67 -6.56 -23.73
CA GLU A 247 14.37 -5.30 -24.01
C GLU A 247 14.96 -4.68 -22.73
N CYS A 248 14.24 -4.75 -21.61
CA CYS A 248 14.76 -4.33 -20.32
C CYS A 248 15.98 -5.16 -19.91
N LEU A 249 15.90 -6.49 -19.98
CA LEU A 249 17.03 -7.37 -19.66
C LEU A 249 18.24 -7.09 -20.56
N ARG A 250 18.01 -6.85 -21.85
CA ARG A 250 19.07 -6.44 -22.78
C ARG A 250 19.73 -5.13 -22.37
N GLY A 251 18.94 -4.10 -22.04
CA GLY A 251 19.44 -2.81 -21.57
C GLY A 251 20.23 -2.93 -20.26
N LEU A 252 19.69 -3.67 -19.29
CA LEU A 252 20.34 -3.94 -18.01
C LEU A 252 21.67 -4.69 -18.18
N THR A 253 21.72 -5.73 -19.01
CA THR A 253 22.97 -6.45 -19.30
C THR A 253 23.98 -5.52 -19.97
N LYS A 254 23.54 -4.69 -20.93
CA LYS A 254 24.40 -3.68 -21.59
C LYS A 254 24.98 -2.68 -20.61
N MET A 255 24.16 -2.23 -19.68
CA MET A 255 24.55 -1.27 -18.66
C MET A 255 25.49 -1.84 -17.62
N GLN A 256 25.19 -3.03 -17.08
CA GLN A 256 25.84 -3.55 -15.89
C GLN A 256 27.10 -4.39 -16.18
N TYR A 257 27.16 -5.09 -17.32
CA TYR A 257 28.18 -6.12 -17.55
C TYR A 257 28.91 -6.04 -18.89
N CYS A 258 28.41 -5.34 -19.91
CA CYS A 258 29.13 -5.32 -21.19
C CYS A 258 30.49 -4.60 -21.15
N SER A 259 30.74 -3.76 -20.15
CA SER A 259 32.08 -3.23 -19.85
C SER A 259 33.06 -4.35 -19.47
N HIS A 260 32.61 -5.38 -18.75
CA HIS A 260 33.44 -6.53 -18.37
C HIS A 260 33.90 -7.32 -19.59
N CYS A 261 33.07 -7.40 -20.63
CA CYS A 261 33.43 -8.05 -21.89
C CYS A 261 34.59 -7.36 -22.62
N ARG A 262 34.93 -6.13 -22.22
CA ARG A 262 36.06 -5.33 -22.69
C ARG A 262 37.19 -5.22 -21.65
N GLY A 263 37.15 -6.02 -20.60
CA GLY A 263 38.12 -5.96 -19.50
C GLY A 263 37.86 -4.86 -18.47
N LEU A 264 36.83 -4.03 -18.66
CA LEU A 264 36.55 -2.88 -17.79
C LEU A 264 35.61 -3.29 -16.65
N THR A 265 36.14 -3.95 -15.62
CA THR A 265 35.35 -4.54 -14.53
C THR A 265 35.00 -3.60 -13.38
N LEU A 266 35.72 -2.48 -13.26
CA LEU A 266 35.56 -1.53 -12.15
C LEU A 266 34.76 -0.28 -12.55
N ILE A 267 34.52 -0.06 -13.84
CA ILE A 267 33.82 1.15 -14.30
C ILE A 267 32.31 1.06 -14.08
N LYS A 268 31.73 2.10 -13.48
CA LYS A 268 30.29 2.22 -13.25
C LYS A 268 29.57 2.85 -14.45
N PRO A 269 28.28 2.52 -14.68
CA PRO A 269 27.48 3.20 -15.68
C PRO A 269 27.32 4.68 -15.32
N CYS A 270 27.27 5.53 -16.34
CA CYS A 270 26.94 6.93 -16.16
C CYS A 270 25.53 7.08 -15.57
N MET A 271 25.32 8.06 -14.68
CA MET A 271 24.02 8.28 -14.02
C MET A 271 22.87 8.46 -15.04
N GLY A 272 23.05 9.32 -16.05
CA GLY A 272 22.04 9.53 -17.08
C GLY A 272 21.72 8.27 -17.92
N TYR A 273 22.73 7.42 -18.16
CA TYR A 273 22.55 6.14 -18.83
C TYR A 273 21.76 5.17 -17.96
N CYS A 274 22.14 5.07 -16.67
CA CYS A 274 21.44 4.24 -15.71
C CYS A 274 19.96 4.64 -15.59
N LEU A 275 19.68 5.93 -15.43
CA LEU A 275 18.31 6.43 -15.33
C LEU A 275 17.49 6.08 -16.57
N ASN A 276 18.03 6.23 -17.78
CA ASN A 276 17.31 5.85 -19.00
C ASN A 276 17.00 4.35 -19.02
N VAL A 277 17.95 3.48 -18.67
CA VAL A 277 17.71 2.04 -18.61
C VAL A 277 16.66 1.69 -17.54
N MET A 278 16.82 2.21 -16.32
CA MET A 278 15.93 1.90 -15.19
C MET A 278 14.52 2.43 -15.39
N ARG A 279 14.35 3.67 -15.91
CA ARG A 279 13.03 4.25 -16.22
C ARG A 279 12.33 3.50 -17.35
N GLY A 280 13.09 2.98 -18.33
CA GLY A 280 12.55 2.11 -19.36
C GLY A 280 12.07 0.76 -18.80
N CYS A 281 12.85 0.15 -17.92
CA CYS A 281 12.51 -1.10 -17.25
C CYS A 281 11.29 -0.99 -16.31
N LEU A 282 11.21 0.12 -15.56
CA LEU A 282 10.18 0.36 -14.54
C LEU A 282 9.02 1.22 -15.06
N ALA A 283 8.90 1.39 -16.38
CA ALA A 283 7.92 2.28 -17.00
C ALA A 283 6.48 1.99 -16.55
N SER A 284 6.09 0.71 -16.46
CA SER A 284 4.76 0.31 -15.98
C SER A 284 4.59 0.44 -14.47
N VAL A 285 5.68 0.31 -13.69
CA VAL A 285 5.65 0.52 -12.23
C VAL A 285 5.45 2.00 -11.93
N ALA A 286 6.08 2.88 -12.69
CA ALA A 286 5.94 4.33 -12.55
C ALA A 286 4.51 4.84 -12.80
N GLU A 287 3.68 4.10 -13.53
CA GLU A 287 2.26 4.45 -13.74
C GLU A 287 1.43 4.38 -12.44
N LEU A 288 1.93 3.67 -11.42
CA LEU A 288 1.30 3.62 -10.10
C LEU A 288 1.51 4.90 -9.28
N ASP A 289 2.49 5.75 -9.63
CA ASP A 289 2.85 6.93 -8.82
C ASP A 289 1.67 7.88 -8.57
N GLY A 290 0.89 8.21 -9.61
CA GLY A 290 -0.27 9.10 -9.47
C GLY A 290 -1.33 8.53 -8.52
N PRO A 291 -1.87 7.34 -8.76
CA PRO A 291 -2.82 6.68 -7.87
C PRO A 291 -2.27 6.41 -6.46
N TRP A 292 -0.99 6.06 -6.35
CA TRP A 292 -0.30 5.82 -5.09
C TRP A 292 -0.26 7.07 -4.20
N ARG A 293 0.06 8.24 -4.78
CA ARG A 293 0.09 9.50 -4.02
C ARG A 293 -1.27 9.87 -3.44
N ARG A 294 -2.34 9.63 -4.21
CA ARG A 294 -3.72 9.83 -3.76
C ARG A 294 -4.08 8.84 -2.65
N TYR A 295 -3.70 7.58 -2.82
CA TYR A 295 -3.87 6.55 -1.82
C TYR A 295 -3.16 6.88 -0.51
N VAL A 296 -1.88 7.28 -0.54
CA VAL A 296 -1.13 7.65 0.66
C VAL A 296 -1.77 8.85 1.37
N ALA A 297 -2.24 9.85 0.63
CA ALA A 297 -2.95 10.98 1.22
C ALA A 297 -4.27 10.57 1.90
N ALA A 298 -5.07 9.73 1.24
CA ALA A 298 -6.30 9.20 1.84
C ALA A 298 -6.02 8.34 3.08
N LEU A 299 -4.93 7.57 3.04
CA LEU A 299 -4.50 6.74 4.16
C LEU A 299 -4.05 7.58 5.37
N GLU A 300 -3.39 8.73 5.14
CA GLU A 300 -3.05 9.71 6.17
C GLU A 300 -4.32 10.29 6.82
N GLU A 301 -5.28 10.75 6.01
CA GLU A 301 -6.55 11.31 6.46
C GLU A 301 -7.37 10.32 7.30
N LEU A 302 -7.51 9.07 6.81
CA LEU A 302 -8.17 7.99 7.54
C LEU A 302 -7.48 7.71 8.88
N THR A 303 -6.15 7.68 8.89
CA THR A 303 -5.38 7.46 10.12
C THR A 303 -5.60 8.60 11.13
N HIS A 304 -5.62 9.85 10.67
CA HIS A 304 -5.95 11.00 11.51
C HIS A 304 -7.37 10.92 12.07
N THR A 305 -8.34 10.53 11.25
CA THR A 305 -9.76 10.39 11.63
C THR A 305 -9.94 9.34 12.73
N VAL A 306 -9.34 8.16 12.54
CA VAL A 306 -9.38 7.05 13.50
C VAL A 306 -8.76 7.44 14.85
N ALA A 307 -7.70 8.27 14.83
CA ALA A 307 -6.98 8.73 16.03
C ALA A 307 -7.48 10.07 16.61
N GLY A 308 -8.51 10.68 16.02
CA GLY A 308 -8.97 12.04 16.31
C GLY A 308 -9.75 12.19 17.62
N GLN A 309 -10.35 13.38 17.85
CA GLN A 309 -11.12 13.69 19.06
C GLN A 309 -12.45 12.93 19.17
N HIS A 310 -13.00 12.45 18.05
CA HIS A 310 -14.15 11.53 17.99
C HIS A 310 -13.67 10.13 17.58
N SER A 311 -12.66 9.61 18.30
CA SER A 311 -11.98 8.37 17.93
C SER A 311 -12.91 7.16 18.01
N LEU A 312 -12.54 6.13 17.25
CA LEU A 312 -13.10 4.79 17.36
C LEU A 312 -13.07 4.26 18.80
N GLU A 313 -12.01 4.56 19.53
CA GLU A 313 -11.85 4.19 20.94
C GLU A 313 -12.94 4.81 21.82
N LEU A 314 -13.21 6.12 21.68
CA LEU A 314 -14.24 6.80 22.47
C LEU A 314 -15.66 6.29 22.13
N ALA A 315 -15.97 6.10 20.85
CA ALA A 315 -17.28 5.59 20.44
C ALA A 315 -17.55 4.18 20.98
N LEU A 316 -16.54 3.29 20.95
CA LEU A 316 -16.65 1.96 21.53
C LEU A 316 -16.79 2.01 23.05
N LEU A 317 -16.03 2.85 23.75
CA LEU A 317 -16.17 3.01 25.20
C LEU A 317 -17.52 3.61 25.61
N GLY A 318 -18.13 4.44 24.75
CA GLY A 318 -19.44 5.06 24.96
C GLY A 318 -20.63 4.09 24.90
N VAL A 319 -20.49 2.91 24.29
CA VAL A 319 -21.57 1.93 24.12
C VAL A 319 -22.26 1.61 25.46
N ARG A 320 -21.48 1.39 26.52
CA ARG A 320 -22.01 1.12 27.87
C ARG A 320 -22.92 2.25 28.35
N GLY A 321 -22.50 3.50 28.16
CA GLY A 321 -23.25 4.69 28.58
C GLY A 321 -24.57 4.79 27.82
N HIS A 322 -24.55 4.66 26.50
CA HIS A 322 -25.76 4.71 25.67
C HIS A 322 -26.79 3.64 26.06
N VAL A 323 -26.35 2.41 26.33
CA VAL A 323 -27.27 1.35 26.77
C VAL A 323 -27.82 1.62 28.18
N ASN A 324 -27.00 2.16 29.09
CA ASN A 324 -27.46 2.55 30.41
C ASN A 324 -28.55 3.63 30.35
N GLU A 325 -28.30 4.71 29.61
CA GLU A 325 -29.26 5.82 29.46
C GLU A 325 -30.55 5.36 28.76
N ALA A 326 -30.45 4.47 27.78
CA ALA A 326 -31.62 3.85 27.16
C ALA A 326 -32.48 3.10 28.18
N ILE A 327 -31.88 2.27 29.03
CA ILE A 327 -32.62 1.52 30.07
C ILE A 327 -33.24 2.48 31.09
N LEU A 328 -32.50 3.47 31.57
CA LEU A 328 -32.99 4.48 32.49
C LEU A 328 -34.16 5.28 31.89
N HIS A 329 -34.07 5.66 30.61
CA HIS A 329 -35.14 6.33 29.89
C HIS A 329 -36.43 5.49 29.89
N ALA A 330 -36.34 4.18 29.62
CA ALA A 330 -37.48 3.29 29.64
C ALA A 330 -38.11 3.16 31.05
N GLN A 331 -37.29 3.12 32.10
CA GLN A 331 -37.75 3.08 33.49
C GLN A 331 -38.45 4.39 33.89
N LEU A 332 -37.87 5.54 33.54
CA LEU A 332 -38.42 6.85 33.85
C LEU A 332 -39.80 7.08 33.22
N HIS A 333 -40.00 6.57 32.00
CA HIS A 333 -41.25 6.70 31.25
C HIS A 333 -42.19 5.48 31.42
N GLY A 334 -41.97 4.65 32.44
CA GLY A 334 -42.66 3.38 32.64
C GLY A 334 -44.20 3.43 32.55
N PRO A 335 -44.90 4.34 33.26
CA PRO A 335 -46.36 4.42 33.20
C PRO A 335 -46.90 4.69 31.79
N THR A 336 -46.31 5.64 31.08
CA THR A 336 -46.67 5.98 29.70
C THR A 336 -46.37 4.80 28.77
N LEU A 337 -45.20 4.18 28.95
CA LEU A 337 -44.78 3.02 28.18
C LEU A 337 -45.73 1.84 28.36
N THR A 338 -46.18 1.54 29.58
CA THR A 338 -47.17 0.50 29.85
C THR A 338 -48.53 0.80 29.22
N ALA A 339 -48.99 2.04 29.26
CA ALA A 339 -50.24 2.42 28.59
C ALA A 339 -50.17 2.20 27.07
N THR A 340 -49.07 2.59 26.44
CA THR A 340 -48.83 2.38 25.00
C THR A 340 -48.71 0.90 24.66
N VAL A 341 -47.95 0.12 25.43
CA VAL A 341 -47.82 -1.33 25.23
C VAL A 341 -49.17 -2.03 25.39
N ASN A 342 -50.01 -1.64 26.35
CA ASN A 342 -51.34 -2.23 26.50
C ASN A 342 -52.26 -1.91 25.32
N LYS A 343 -52.10 -0.73 24.71
CA LYS A 343 -52.84 -0.35 23.50
C LYS A 343 -52.39 -1.13 22.27
N VAL A 344 -51.08 -1.32 22.10
CA VAL A 344 -50.47 -1.92 20.90
C VAL A 344 -50.42 -3.45 20.98
N CYS A 345 -50.02 -4.00 22.13
CA CYS A 345 -49.81 -5.42 22.38
C CYS A 345 -50.84 -6.06 23.33
N GLY A 346 -51.91 -5.33 23.66
CA GLY A 346 -53.04 -5.86 24.42
C GLY A 346 -53.70 -7.03 23.70
N LEU A 347 -54.03 -8.09 24.43
CA LEU A 347 -54.87 -9.16 23.89
C LEU A 347 -56.28 -8.58 23.77
N SER A 348 -56.64 -8.07 22.58
CA SER A 348 -58.03 -7.82 22.23
C SER A 348 -58.76 -9.16 22.15
N GLY A 349 -59.33 -9.61 23.27
CA GLY A 349 -60.46 -10.52 23.24
C GLY A 349 -61.69 -9.75 22.80
N LYS A 350 -61.80 -9.43 21.51
CA LYS A 350 -63.06 -9.08 20.84
C LYS A 350 -63.02 -9.60 19.41
N GLU A 351 -63.87 -10.60 19.16
CA GLU A 351 -64.27 -11.04 17.83
C GLU A 351 -64.75 -9.85 16.98
N PRO A 352 -64.54 -9.91 15.65
CA PRO A 352 -64.86 -8.81 14.76
C PRO A 352 -66.37 -8.68 14.58
N THR A 353 -66.92 -7.55 14.99
CA THR A 353 -68.25 -7.13 14.56
C THR A 353 -68.12 -6.22 13.34
N THR A 354 -68.66 -6.76 12.26
CA THR A 354 -68.89 -6.19 10.94
C THR A 354 -69.60 -4.82 11.01
N SER A 355 -69.06 -3.83 10.30
CA SER A 355 -69.80 -2.73 9.64
C SER A 355 -68.80 -2.06 8.67
N VAL A 356 -68.85 -2.31 7.36
CA VAL A 356 -69.76 -1.80 6.31
C VAL A 356 -69.78 -0.27 6.19
N HIS A 357 -69.21 0.16 5.05
CA HIS A 357 -69.36 1.43 4.31
C HIS A 357 -68.65 2.68 4.87
N THR A 358 -68.00 3.54 4.07
CA THR A 358 -68.00 3.75 2.60
C THR A 358 -66.74 4.53 2.20
N ASP A 359 -66.20 4.23 1.02
CA ASP A 359 -65.24 5.06 0.27
C ASP A 359 -65.93 6.39 -0.19
N PRO A 360 -65.20 7.49 -0.42
CA PRO A 360 -64.60 7.65 -1.75
C PRO A 360 -63.18 8.26 -1.78
N THR A 361 -62.42 7.78 -2.75
CA THR A 361 -61.17 8.27 -3.35
C THR A 361 -61.42 9.48 -4.29
N PRO A 362 -60.42 10.01 -5.04
CA PRO A 362 -59.11 10.54 -4.63
C PRO A 362 -58.85 11.95 -5.26
N GLU A 363 -57.88 12.73 -4.75
CA GLU A 363 -57.33 13.85 -5.53
C GLU A 363 -55.81 13.79 -5.68
N VAL A 364 -55.42 13.99 -6.94
CA VAL A 364 -54.11 13.90 -7.56
C VAL A 364 -53.56 15.31 -7.69
N MET A 365 -52.27 15.53 -7.39
CA MET A 365 -51.42 16.39 -8.23
C MET A 365 -49.92 16.29 -7.88
N THR A 366 -49.16 15.87 -8.87
CA THR A 366 -47.78 16.28 -9.19
C THR A 366 -47.79 16.66 -10.69
N PRO A 367 -46.72 17.17 -11.34
CA PRO A 367 -45.46 17.79 -10.91
C PRO A 367 -45.20 19.13 -11.65
N THR A 368 -44.08 19.83 -11.43
CA THR A 368 -43.42 20.60 -12.52
C THR A 368 -41.90 20.73 -12.33
N VAL A 369 -41.22 20.71 -13.48
CA VAL A 369 -39.79 20.66 -13.82
C VAL A 369 -39.17 22.05 -13.98
N THR A 370 -37.85 22.20 -13.78
CA THR A 370 -36.89 23.03 -14.59
C THR A 370 -35.48 22.86 -14.00
N SER A 371 -34.50 22.17 -14.62
CA SER A 371 -33.62 22.44 -15.77
C SER A 371 -32.39 23.33 -15.53
N SER A 372 -31.21 22.68 -15.47
CA SER A 372 -29.90 22.98 -16.10
C SER A 372 -29.19 24.33 -15.93
N THR A 373 -27.91 24.33 -15.53
CA THR A 373 -26.73 24.69 -16.38
C THR A 373 -25.36 24.52 -15.66
N ALA A 374 -24.33 24.08 -16.40
CA ALA A 374 -22.87 24.21 -16.15
C ALA A 374 -22.32 25.38 -17.04
N PRO A 375 -21.00 25.69 -17.22
CA PRO A 375 -19.69 25.22 -16.68
C PRO A 375 -18.80 26.46 -16.27
N PRO A 376 -17.43 26.57 -16.29
CA PRO A 376 -16.35 25.67 -16.75
C PRO A 376 -15.08 25.49 -15.88
N SER A 377 -14.25 24.58 -16.40
CA SER A 377 -12.96 24.07 -15.97
C SER A 377 -11.83 25.09 -15.87
N VAL A 378 -10.96 24.92 -14.86
CA VAL A 378 -9.64 25.57 -14.78
C VAL A 378 -8.59 24.49 -14.50
N VAL A 379 -7.54 24.50 -15.32
CA VAL A 379 -6.34 23.65 -15.23
C VAL A 379 -5.32 24.30 -14.29
N PRO A 380 -4.75 23.58 -13.31
CA PRO A 380 -3.50 24.00 -12.69
C PRO A 380 -2.30 23.25 -13.26
N SER A 381 -1.34 24.06 -13.70
CA SER A 381 0.02 23.72 -14.15
C SER A 381 0.90 23.10 -13.06
N ILE A 382 1.73 22.14 -13.49
CA ILE A 382 2.73 21.41 -12.70
C ILE A 382 4.00 22.28 -12.50
N PRO A 383 4.57 22.40 -11.27
CA PRO A 383 5.86 23.07 -11.06
C PRO A 383 7.09 22.18 -11.33
N PRO A 384 8.29 22.77 -11.56
CA PRO A 384 9.46 22.09 -12.15
C PRO A 384 10.28 21.21 -11.20
N GLN A 385 11.03 20.31 -11.83
CA GLN A 385 11.74 19.12 -11.35
C GLN A 385 12.93 19.33 -10.37
N GLU A 386 13.18 20.54 -9.85
CA GLU A 386 14.37 20.81 -9.02
C GLU A 386 14.20 20.51 -7.52
N GLN A 387 12.97 20.31 -7.03
CA GLN A 387 12.72 19.98 -5.61
C GLN A 387 12.81 18.48 -5.27
N LEU A 388 13.01 17.60 -6.26
CA LEU A 388 13.00 16.14 -6.04
C LEU A 388 14.28 15.62 -5.37
N MET A 389 15.41 16.32 -5.51
CA MET A 389 16.72 15.81 -5.09
C MET A 389 16.99 15.91 -3.59
N GLY A 390 16.33 16.81 -2.86
CA GLY A 390 16.53 16.98 -1.41
C GLY A 390 15.89 15.89 -0.52
N ASN A 391 14.90 15.16 -1.03
CA ASN A 391 14.07 14.23 -0.25
C ASN A 391 14.55 12.76 -0.28
N LEU A 392 15.55 12.42 -1.09
CA LEU A 392 16.04 11.05 -1.28
C LEU A 392 16.88 10.53 -0.11
N ALA A 393 17.53 11.41 0.67
CA ALA A 393 18.38 11.02 1.80
C ALA A 393 17.59 10.30 2.91
N HIS A 394 16.30 10.61 3.08
CA HIS A 394 15.44 10.03 4.11
C HIS A 394 14.92 8.62 3.78
N LEU A 395 14.95 8.22 2.51
CA LEU A 395 14.60 6.85 2.06
C LEU A 395 15.79 5.89 2.17
N ARG A 396 17.01 6.41 2.35
CA ARG A 396 18.24 5.63 2.52
C ARG A 396 18.50 5.22 3.97
N SER A 397 18.02 5.97 4.96
CA SER A 397 18.26 5.63 6.37
C SER A 397 17.32 4.51 6.76
N SER A 398 17.81 3.26 6.75
CA SER A 398 17.06 2.14 7.30
C SER A 398 16.74 2.41 8.76
N PHE A 399 15.48 2.73 9.04
CA PHE A 399 15.02 2.80 10.41
C PHE A 399 14.71 1.38 10.84
N ALA A 400 15.35 0.93 11.92
CA ALA A 400 14.92 -0.26 12.61
C ALA A 400 13.47 -0.02 13.06
N LEU A 401 12.51 -0.57 12.31
CA LEU A 401 11.14 -0.73 12.75
C LEU A 401 11.21 -1.52 14.05
N LYS A 402 11.19 -0.80 15.18
CA LYS A 402 11.28 -1.42 16.50
C LYS A 402 10.09 -2.34 16.64
N HIS A 403 10.37 -3.64 16.51
CA HIS A 403 9.48 -4.69 16.98
C HIS A 403 9.41 -4.56 18.49
N SER A 404 8.54 -3.69 18.99
CA SER A 404 8.31 -3.55 20.41
C SER A 404 7.53 -4.79 20.85
N ARG A 405 8.26 -5.80 21.33
CA ARG A 405 7.76 -6.80 22.28
C ARG A 405 7.31 -6.03 23.53
N ASN A 406 6.02 -5.83 23.70
CA ASN A 406 5.44 -5.44 24.97
C ASN A 406 3.96 -5.81 24.97
N ASP A 407 3.56 -6.68 25.91
CA ASP A 407 2.20 -7.18 26.14
C ASP A 407 1.20 -6.10 26.65
N LYS A 408 1.48 -4.82 26.41
CA LYS A 408 0.55 -3.73 26.71
C LYS A 408 -0.20 -3.33 25.45
N PRO A 409 -1.55 -3.26 25.48
CA PRO A 409 -2.32 -2.77 24.35
C PRO A 409 -1.81 -1.39 23.96
N ARG A 410 -1.37 -1.25 22.70
CA ARG A 410 -0.89 0.03 22.19
C ARG A 410 -2.11 0.93 21.99
N ILE A 411 -2.08 2.12 22.60
CA ILE A 411 -3.12 3.13 22.42
C ILE A 411 -3.22 3.49 20.93
N LEU A 412 -4.43 3.55 20.38
CA LEU A 412 -4.70 3.80 18.96
C LEU A 412 -3.98 5.05 18.43
N LYS A 413 -3.95 6.10 19.25
CA LYS A 413 -3.23 7.35 18.99
C LYS A 413 -1.72 7.16 18.80
N LYS A 414 -1.10 6.24 19.55
CA LYS A 414 0.34 5.96 19.46
C LYS A 414 0.66 5.26 18.14
N ILE A 415 -0.10 4.21 17.78
CA ILE A 415 0.08 3.48 16.52
C ILE A 415 -0.08 4.43 15.33
N SER A 416 -1.11 5.26 15.38
CA SER A 416 -1.42 6.23 14.32
C SER A 416 -0.30 7.25 14.13
N ARG A 417 0.23 7.82 15.22
CA ARG A 417 1.36 8.76 15.15
C ARG A 417 2.63 8.09 14.62
N GLU A 418 2.93 6.87 15.07
CA GLU A 418 4.07 6.10 14.57
C GLU A 418 3.94 5.87 13.06
N PHE A 419 2.77 5.39 12.61
CA PHE A 419 2.51 5.15 11.19
C PHE A 419 2.66 6.40 10.32
N LEU A 420 2.00 7.50 10.71
CA LEU A 420 2.03 8.78 9.99
C LEU A 420 3.46 9.32 9.84
N SER A 421 4.32 9.13 10.84
CA SER A 421 5.71 9.62 10.80
C SER A 421 6.59 8.95 9.73
N TYR A 422 6.18 7.76 9.27
CA TYR A 422 6.92 6.98 8.27
C TYR A 422 6.25 7.00 6.90
N VAL A 423 4.93 6.87 6.82
CA VAL A 423 4.21 6.66 5.55
C VAL A 423 4.40 7.83 4.57
N GLN A 424 4.50 9.06 5.09
CA GLN A 424 4.72 10.28 4.31
C GLN A 424 5.97 10.22 3.43
N ARG A 425 7.03 9.57 3.92
CA ARG A 425 8.32 9.44 3.20
C ARG A 425 8.17 8.61 1.92
N TYR A 426 7.21 7.69 1.91
CA TYR A 426 6.97 6.77 0.81
C TYR A 426 5.94 7.27 -0.21
N LYS A 427 5.43 8.50 -0.06
CA LYS A 427 4.48 9.12 -0.99
C LYS A 427 5.02 9.17 -2.43
N LEU A 428 6.33 9.33 -2.61
CA LEU A 428 6.99 9.43 -3.92
C LEU A 428 7.65 8.12 -4.37
N PHE A 429 7.45 7.01 -3.65
CA PHE A 429 8.24 5.78 -3.80
C PHE A 429 8.37 5.31 -5.26
N PHE A 430 7.26 5.17 -5.98
CA PHE A 430 7.28 4.70 -7.37
C PHE A 430 7.90 5.68 -8.36
N ALA A 431 7.87 6.99 -8.08
CA ALA A 431 8.55 7.98 -8.90
C ALA A 431 10.07 7.99 -8.70
N VAL A 432 10.55 7.70 -7.50
CA VAL A 432 11.99 7.82 -7.15
C VAL A 432 12.75 6.49 -7.18
N LEU A 433 12.05 5.38 -7.41
CA LEU A 433 12.64 4.04 -7.46
C LEU A 433 13.77 3.90 -8.50
N PRO A 434 13.67 4.45 -9.74
CA PRO A 434 14.78 4.42 -10.69
C PRO A 434 16.05 5.11 -10.18
N GLU A 435 15.91 6.25 -9.50
CA GLU A 435 17.00 7.01 -8.90
C GLU A 435 17.66 6.20 -7.78
N MET A 436 16.86 5.64 -6.86
CA MET A 436 17.38 4.80 -5.77
C MET A 436 18.16 3.59 -6.31
N LEU A 437 17.75 3.01 -7.43
CA LEU A 437 18.43 1.87 -8.06
C LEU A 437 19.71 2.25 -8.82
N CYS A 438 19.88 3.53 -9.17
CA CYS A 438 21.05 4.04 -9.87
C CYS A 438 22.11 4.66 -8.94
N GLU A 439 21.74 4.96 -7.69
CA GLU A 439 22.67 5.45 -6.68
C GLU A 439 23.59 4.30 -6.20
N GLY A 440 24.92 4.51 -6.29
CA GLY A 440 25.91 3.57 -5.77
C GLY A 440 26.37 3.89 -4.35
N GLU A 441 26.88 2.89 -3.62
CA GLU A 441 27.34 3.01 -2.22
C GLU A 441 28.58 3.91 -2.00
N THR A 442 29.25 4.38 -3.06
CA THR A 442 30.49 5.17 -2.94
C THR A 442 30.44 6.46 -3.73
N VAL A 443 30.57 7.58 -3.00
CA VAL A 443 30.75 8.96 -3.48
C VAL A 443 32.21 9.16 -3.91
N VAL A 444 32.69 8.36 -4.86
CA VAL A 444 33.90 8.73 -5.59
C VAL A 444 33.40 9.36 -6.87
N GLU A 445 33.67 10.65 -7.06
CA GLU A 445 33.46 11.31 -8.35
C GLU A 445 34.43 10.71 -9.36
N ASP A 446 34.00 9.62 -10.00
CA ASP A 446 34.71 9.10 -11.16
C ASP A 446 34.52 10.12 -12.30
N PHE A 447 35.62 10.76 -12.73
CA PHE A 447 35.62 11.69 -13.88
C PHE A 447 35.23 11.02 -15.21
N THR A 448 35.11 9.68 -15.23
CA THR A 448 34.68 8.90 -16.39
C THR A 448 33.73 7.78 -16.00
N CYS A 449 32.81 7.44 -16.88
CA CYS A 449 31.78 6.44 -16.66
C CYS A 449 31.47 5.65 -17.93
N TRP A 450 30.79 4.51 -17.78
CA TRP A 450 30.37 3.66 -18.87
C TRP A 450 29.06 4.18 -19.50
N SER A 451 29.08 4.46 -20.79
CA SER A 451 27.93 4.95 -21.56
C SER A 451 27.10 3.85 -22.24
N GLY A 452 27.52 2.58 -22.12
CA GLY A 452 26.96 1.47 -22.91
C GLY A 452 27.80 1.09 -24.12
N ASP A 453 28.51 2.05 -24.72
CA ASP A 453 29.35 1.83 -25.90
C ASP A 453 30.83 2.12 -25.66
N GLY A 454 31.18 2.75 -24.54
CA GLY A 454 32.55 3.15 -24.22
C GLY A 454 32.65 3.91 -22.90
N VAL A 455 33.89 4.19 -22.49
CA VAL A 455 34.22 5.07 -21.37
C VAL A 455 34.13 6.52 -21.84
N VAL A 456 33.36 7.34 -21.13
CA VAL A 456 33.14 8.76 -21.47
C VAL A 456 33.23 9.62 -20.22
N GLU A 457 33.50 10.91 -20.38
CA GLU A 457 33.45 11.88 -19.26
C GLU A 457 32.01 12.10 -18.76
N SER A 458 31.05 12.12 -19.70
CA SER A 458 29.63 12.32 -19.37
C SER A 458 28.73 11.67 -20.42
N TYR A 459 27.57 11.19 -19.96
CA TYR A 459 26.52 10.68 -20.84
C TYR A 459 25.88 11.83 -21.63
N LYS A 460 25.86 11.72 -22.96
CA LYS A 460 25.34 12.76 -23.87
C LYS A 460 23.88 12.57 -24.28
N GLY A 461 23.30 11.40 -24.00
CA GLY A 461 21.91 11.11 -24.34
C GLY A 461 20.92 11.94 -23.52
N LYS A 462 19.78 12.29 -24.12
CA LYS A 462 18.69 12.95 -23.39
C LYS A 462 18.15 11.98 -22.33
N VAL A 463 18.08 12.44 -21.08
CA VAL A 463 17.50 11.66 -19.99
C VAL A 463 15.98 11.81 -20.02
N VAL A 464 15.25 10.71 -20.27
CA VAL A 464 13.78 10.71 -20.34
C VAL A 464 13.14 10.66 -18.96
N GLY A 465 11.93 11.19 -18.82
CA GLY A 465 11.16 11.15 -17.57
C GLY A 465 10.59 9.75 -17.24
N ASN A 466 9.79 9.68 -16.18
CA ASN A 466 9.10 8.46 -15.75
C ASN A 466 7.81 8.18 -16.55
N GLY A 467 7.31 6.94 -16.43
CA GLY A 467 6.04 6.52 -17.03
C GLY A 467 6.13 6.17 -18.51
N LEU A 468 5.09 5.52 -19.03
CA LEU A 468 5.05 4.94 -20.37
C LEU A 468 5.16 5.99 -21.47
N GLN A 469 4.55 7.16 -21.28
CA GLN A 469 4.58 8.23 -22.28
C GLN A 469 6.00 8.78 -22.50
N ALA A 470 6.77 8.97 -21.43
CA ALA A 470 8.14 9.44 -21.53
C ALA A 470 9.06 8.42 -22.21
N GLN A 471 8.76 7.11 -22.11
CA GLN A 471 9.59 6.06 -22.69
C GLN A 471 9.54 5.98 -24.22
N LYS A 472 8.59 6.68 -24.88
CA LYS A 472 8.55 6.77 -26.35
C LYS A 472 9.83 7.36 -26.95
N GLN A 473 10.52 8.22 -26.19
CA GLN A 473 11.77 8.86 -26.60
C GLN A 473 13.00 8.22 -25.95
N ASN A 474 12.86 7.08 -25.26
CA ASN A 474 13.97 6.46 -24.53
C ASN A 474 14.99 5.87 -25.52
N PRO A 475 16.26 6.33 -25.49
CA PRO A 475 17.28 5.83 -26.41
C PRO A 475 17.78 4.42 -26.05
N GLU A 476 17.63 3.98 -24.79
CA GLU A 476 18.26 2.77 -24.27
C GLU A 476 17.34 1.55 -24.22
N VAL A 477 16.04 1.77 -23.95
CA VAL A 477 15.06 0.68 -23.77
C VAL A 477 13.79 0.98 -24.55
N LYS A 478 13.43 0.08 -25.48
CA LYS A 478 12.16 0.15 -26.20
C LYS A 478 11.01 -0.41 -25.37
N VAL A 479 10.08 0.46 -24.97
CA VAL A 479 8.85 0.09 -24.25
C VAL A 479 7.67 0.15 -25.20
N ARG A 480 7.09 -1.02 -25.53
CA ARG A 480 6.03 -1.14 -26.55
C ARG A 480 4.61 -1.10 -25.98
N SER A 481 4.41 -1.66 -24.79
CA SER A 481 3.09 -1.80 -24.17
C SER A 481 3.19 -1.79 -22.65
N PRO A 482 2.13 -1.38 -21.93
CA PRO A 482 2.02 -1.56 -20.50
C PRO A 482 2.10 -3.04 -20.11
N ASN A 483 2.59 -3.32 -18.91
CA ASN A 483 2.40 -4.61 -18.27
C ASN A 483 0.91 -4.76 -17.86
N PRO A 484 0.21 -5.83 -18.29
CA PRO A 484 -1.22 -5.99 -18.03
C PRO A 484 -1.56 -6.16 -16.55
N GLU A 485 -0.73 -6.87 -15.78
CA GLU A 485 -0.95 -7.08 -14.33
C GLU A 485 -0.83 -5.75 -13.58
N LEU A 486 0.17 -4.94 -13.92
CA LEU A 486 0.34 -3.62 -13.31
C LEU A 486 -0.74 -2.62 -13.74
N ALA A 487 -1.25 -2.74 -14.97
CA ALA A 487 -2.39 -1.94 -15.42
C ALA A 487 -3.65 -2.28 -14.61
N GLU A 488 -3.91 -3.57 -14.35
CA GLU A 488 -5.04 -3.98 -13.50
C GLU A 488 -4.88 -3.47 -12.06
N VAL A 489 -3.68 -3.55 -11.49
CA VAL A 489 -3.38 -3.00 -10.16
C VAL A 489 -3.59 -1.50 -10.11
N LYS A 490 -3.16 -0.76 -11.15
CA LYS A 490 -3.38 0.68 -11.27
C LYS A 490 -4.88 0.99 -11.28
N ASP A 491 -5.65 0.33 -12.14
CA ASP A 491 -7.08 0.56 -12.29
C ASP A 491 -7.85 0.20 -11.01
N ARG A 492 -7.41 -0.85 -10.30
CA ARG A 492 -7.97 -1.24 -9.00
C ARG A 492 -7.70 -0.16 -7.94
N LEU A 493 -6.47 0.33 -7.85
CA LEU A 493 -6.10 1.38 -6.91
C LEU A 493 -6.82 2.70 -7.20
N GLU A 494 -7.02 3.04 -8.47
CA GLU A 494 -7.80 4.22 -8.87
C GLU A 494 -9.27 4.10 -8.46
N ARG A 495 -9.91 2.95 -8.73
CA ARG A 495 -11.29 2.69 -8.27
C ARG A 495 -11.40 2.70 -6.76
N PHE A 496 -10.43 2.12 -6.06
CA PHE A 496 -10.38 2.14 -4.60
C PHE A 496 -10.31 3.57 -4.07
N ASN A 497 -9.39 4.40 -4.59
CA ASN A 497 -9.30 5.81 -4.23
C ASN A 497 -10.61 6.56 -4.48
N GLN A 498 -11.30 6.31 -5.60
CA GLN A 498 -12.60 6.91 -5.89
C GLN A 498 -13.67 6.50 -4.87
N SER A 499 -13.71 5.22 -4.47
CA SER A 499 -14.66 4.73 -3.47
C SER A 499 -14.46 5.38 -2.09
N LEU A 500 -13.20 5.59 -1.69
CA LEU A 500 -12.89 6.28 -0.43
C LEU A 500 -13.38 7.73 -0.40
N MET A 501 -13.36 8.43 -1.53
CA MET A 501 -13.88 9.80 -1.63
C MET A 501 -15.41 9.87 -1.60
N VAL A 502 -16.10 8.80 -2.00
CA VAL A 502 -17.57 8.73 -1.98
C VAL A 502 -18.09 8.37 -0.58
N ASP A 503 -17.45 7.42 0.10
CA ASP A 503 -17.87 6.94 1.42
C ASP A 503 -17.62 7.96 2.55
N GLN A 504 -16.72 8.93 2.36
CA GLN A 504 -16.50 10.03 3.30
C GLN A 504 -17.53 11.18 3.15
N GLY A 505 -18.51 11.05 2.26
CA GLY A 505 -19.42 12.14 1.91
C GLY A 505 -18.71 13.15 1.00
N GLY A 506 -18.90 13.03 -0.30
CA GLY A 506 -18.31 13.98 -1.25
C GLY A 506 -18.79 15.42 -1.04
N PRO A 507 -18.27 16.35 -1.85
CA PRO A 507 -16.95 16.94 -1.73
C PRO A 507 -16.93 18.03 -0.64
N THR A 508 -16.25 17.77 0.48
CA THR A 508 -15.78 18.84 1.36
C THR A 508 -14.33 18.57 1.74
N MET A 509 -13.45 19.50 1.33
CA MET A 509 -12.04 19.63 1.72
C MET A 509 -11.00 18.67 1.16
N ILE A 510 -10.80 18.67 -0.17
CA ILE A 510 -9.42 18.62 -0.70
C ILE A 510 -9.33 19.62 -1.87
N SER A 511 -9.15 20.89 -1.53
CA SER A 511 -8.57 21.89 -2.42
C SER A 511 -7.30 22.35 -1.76
N LEU A 512 -6.16 21.85 -2.22
CA LEU A 512 -4.83 22.46 -2.18
C LEU A 512 -3.86 21.64 -3.03
#